data_AF-A0AB34SES5-F1
#
_entry.id   AF-A0AB34SES5-F1
#
_cell.length_a   1.000
_cell.length_b   1.000
_cell.length_c   1.000
_cell.angle_alpha   90.00
_cell.angle_beta   90.00
_cell.angle_gamma   90.00
#
_symmetry.space_group_name_H-M   'P 1'
#
loop_
_entity.id
_entity.type
_entity.pdbx_description
1 polymer ?
#
loop_
_entity_poly.entity_id
_entity_poly.type
_entity_poly.pdbx_seq_one_letter_code
_entity_poly.pdbx_strand_id
1 'polypeptide(L)' 'MPNPPYITYVSAYSSNFKADNKIYHKIDNLQIELYTNKKDLQAEKILEDILYTNEIAYETTETWIDSERLFQKIYEVRLI' A
#
# COMPACT_ATOMS: atom_id res chain seq x y z
N MET A 1 2.07 18.70 -2.89
CA MET A 1 1.41 17.43 -2.51
C MET A 1 0.08 17.78 -1.85
N PRO A 2 -0.94 16.90 -1.90
CA PRO A 2 -2.19 17.10 -1.15
C PRO A 2 -1.91 17.31 0.34
N ASN A 3 -2.83 17.97 1.04
CA ASN A 3 -2.71 18.17 2.48
C ASN A 3 -3.02 16.85 3.21
N PRO A 4 -2.19 16.42 4.18
CA PRO A 4 -2.49 15.26 5.03
C PRO A 4 -3.80 15.44 5.82
N PRO A 5 -4.55 14.35 6.07
CA PRO A 5 -4.25 12.98 5.66
C PRO A 5 -4.59 12.73 4.18
N TYR A 6 -3.74 11.96 3.49
CA TYR A 6 -4.01 11.53 2.12
C TYR A 6 -3.47 10.12 1.85
N ILE A 7 -4.02 9.48 0.82
CA ILE A 7 -3.59 8.15 0.35
C ILE A 7 -3.11 8.27 -1.10
N THR A 8 -2.02 7.58 -1.41
CA THR A 8 -1.56 7.30 -2.77
C THR A 8 -1.41 5.80 -2.97
N TYR A 9 -1.34 5.36 -4.23
CA TYR A 9 -0.95 3.99 -4.52
C TYR A 9 -0.05 3.94 -5.75
N VAL A 10 0.85 2.97 -5.77
CA VAL A 10 1.75 2.71 -6.90
C VAL A 10 1.81 1.23 -7.21
N SER A 11 1.97 0.88 -8.49
CA SER A 11 2.39 -0.47 -8.86
C SER A 11 3.89 -0.57 -8.63
N ALA A 12 4.27 -1.22 -7.53
CA ALA A 12 5.64 -1.25 -7.08
C ALA A 12 6.47 -2.20 -7.95
N TYR A 13 5.96 -3.41 -8.17
CA TYR A 13 6.60 -4.42 -9.01
C TYR A 13 5.64 -5.56 -9.35
N SER A 14 5.93 -6.32 -10.42
CA SER A 14 5.14 -7.49 -10.81
C SER A 14 5.81 -8.80 -10.41
N SER A 15 5.05 -9.76 -9.91
CA SER A 15 5.48 -11.13 -9.60
C SER A 15 4.91 -12.16 -10.58
N ASN A 16 4.80 -11.77 -11.85
CA ASN A 16 4.18 -12.58 -12.91
C ASN A 16 4.71 -14.02 -12.94
N PHE A 17 3.79 -14.98 -13.04
CA PHE A 17 4.15 -16.38 -13.32
C PHE A 17 4.49 -16.54 -14.80
N LYS A 18 5.72 -16.99 -15.08
CA LYS A 18 6.29 -17.08 -16.43
C LYS A 18 6.74 -18.50 -16.74
N ALA A 19 6.39 -18.99 -17.93
CA ALA A 19 6.89 -20.24 -18.51
C ALA A 19 6.99 -20.04 -20.04
N ASP A 20 7.82 -20.81 -20.75
CA ASP A 20 7.87 -20.81 -22.23
C ASP A 20 7.94 -19.41 -22.90
N ASN A 21 8.66 -18.45 -22.30
CA ASN A 21 8.73 -17.05 -22.73
C ASN A 21 7.37 -16.30 -22.79
N LYS A 22 6.38 -16.75 -22.02
CA LYS A 22 5.05 -16.15 -21.89
C LYS A 22 4.69 -15.88 -20.43
N ILE A 23 3.83 -14.88 -20.22
CA ILE A 23 3.22 -14.61 -18.92
C ILE A 23 1.91 -15.40 -18.85
N TYR A 24 1.81 -16.31 -17.89
CA TYR A 24 0.63 -17.16 -17.68
C TYR A 24 -0.31 -16.55 -16.65
N HIS A 25 0.24 -15.95 -15.59
CA HIS A 25 -0.52 -15.19 -14.60
C HIS A 25 0.14 -13.83 -14.38
N LYS A 26 -0.65 -12.78 -14.54
CA LYS A 26 -0.24 -11.43 -14.15
C LYS A 26 -0.48 -11.28 -12.65
N ILE A 27 0.57 -10.91 -11.94
CA ILE A 27 0.51 -10.69 -10.50
C ILE A 27 1.15 -9.34 -10.25
N ASP A 28 0.33 -8.38 -9.84
CA ASP A 28 0.75 -7.01 -9.57
C ASP A 28 0.83 -6.80 -8.06
N ASN A 29 1.99 -6.37 -7.57
CA ASN A 29 2.15 -5.97 -6.18
C ASN A 29 2.01 -4.44 -6.11
N LEU A 30 0.99 -3.99 -5.38
CA LEU A 30 0.72 -2.57 -5.18
C LEU A 30 1.20 -2.15 -3.79
N GLN A 31 1.64 -0.91 -3.69
CA GLN A 31 1.89 -0.26 -2.42
C GLN A 31 0.87 0.85 -2.25
N ILE A 32 0.00 0.71 -1.25
CA ILE A 32 -0.94 1.75 -0.82
C ILE A 32 -0.26 2.52 0.31
N GLU A 33 -0.08 3.82 0.15
CA GLU A 33 0.67 4.65 1.09
C GLU A 33 -0.27 5.64 1.77
N LEU A 34 -0.36 5.57 3.10
CA LEU A 34 -1.09 6.50 3.94
C LEU A 34 -0.11 7.51 4.54
N TYR A 35 -0.34 8.80 4.26
CA TYR A 35 0.44 9.90 4.81
C TYR A 35 -0.36 10.73 5.79
N THR A 36 0.18 10.91 7.00
CA THR A 36 -0.47 11.65 8.09
C THR A 36 0.53 12.56 8.81
N ASN A 37 0.08 13.70 9.33
CA ASN A 37 0.94 14.63 10.09
C ASN A 37 1.17 14.20 11.55
N LYS A 38 0.44 13.19 12.00
CA LYS A 38 0.52 12.56 13.32
C LYS A 38 0.23 11.07 13.14
N LYS A 39 0.66 10.25 14.10
CA LYS A 39 0.27 8.84 14.15
C LYS A 39 -1.26 8.75 14.29
N ASP A 40 -1.96 8.42 13.20
CA ASP A 40 -3.42 8.47 13.10
C ASP A 40 -3.99 7.04 13.01
N LEU A 41 -4.16 6.43 14.17
CA LEU A 41 -4.65 5.06 14.29
C LEU A 41 -6.09 4.88 13.75
N GLN A 42 -6.87 5.96 13.68
CA GLN A 42 -8.22 5.90 13.12
C GLN A 42 -8.16 5.80 11.60
N ALA A 43 -7.31 6.60 10.94
CA ALA A 43 -7.09 6.51 9.50
C ALA A 43 -6.53 5.13 9.09
N GLU A 44 -5.55 4.62 9.85
CA GLU A 44 -5.00 3.28 9.65
C GLU A 44 -6.10 2.21 9.75
N LYS A 45 -6.91 2.26 10.80
CA LYS A 45 -7.99 1.30 11.01
C LYS A 45 -9.04 1.34 9.89
N ILE A 46 -9.43 2.51 9.40
CA ILE A 46 -10.39 2.64 8.29
C ILE A 46 -9.84 1.95 7.03
N LEU A 47 -8.57 2.16 6.71
CA LEU A 47 -7.94 1.53 5.56
C LEU A 47 -7.85 0.00 5.74
N GLU A 48 -7.44 -0.45 6.92
CA GLU A 48 -7.34 -1.87 7.26
C GLU A 48 -8.70 -2.57 7.21
N ASP A 49 -9.77 -1.93 7.70
CA ASP A 49 -11.14 -2.45 7.65
C ASP A 49 -11.64 -2.54 6.19
N ILE A 50 -11.28 -1.58 5.32
CA ILE A 50 -11.58 -1.64 3.88
C ILE A 50 -10.85 -2.82 3.22
N LEU A 51 -9.55 -2.98 3.46
CA LEU A 51 -8.77 -4.10 2.92
C LEU A 51 -9.33 -5.44 3.38
N TYR A 52 -9.65 -5.55 4.67
CA TYR A 52 -10.25 -6.74 5.27
C TYR A 52 -11.61 -7.08 4.65
N THR A 53 -12.49 -6.08 4.49
CA THR A 53 -13.84 -6.28 3.91
C THR A 53 -13.79 -6.74 2.45
N ASN A 54 -12.73 -6.38 1.73
CA ASN A 54 -12.51 -6.79 0.34
C ASN A 54 -11.64 -8.05 0.22
N GLU A 55 -11.34 -8.73 1.33
CA GLU A 55 -10.51 -9.94 1.38
C GLU A 55 -9.10 -9.73 0.79
N ILE A 56 -8.57 -8.51 0.89
CA ILE A 56 -7.25 -8.14 0.39
C ILE A 56 -6.22 -8.35 1.51
N ALA A 57 -5.38 -9.36 1.35
CA ALA A 57 -4.23 -9.58 2.21
C ALA A 57 -3.16 -8.50 2.00
N TYR A 58 -2.54 -8.05 3.09
CA TYR A 58 -1.53 -7.00 3.06
C TYR A 58 -0.41 -7.24 4.07
N GLU A 59 0.77 -6.72 3.75
CA GLU A 59 1.89 -6.54 4.69
C GLU A 59 2.10 -5.05 4.93
N THR A 60 2.64 -4.66 6.09
CA THR A 60 2.81 -3.22 6.41
C THR A 60 4.24 -2.84 6.76
N THR A 61 4.61 -1.63 6.37
CA THR A 61 5.82 -0.94 6.84
C THR A 61 5.49 0.50 7.20
N GLU A 62 6.22 1.08 8.15
CA GLU A 62 6.00 2.45 8.60
C GLU A 62 7.32 3.20 8.72
N THR A 63 7.32 4.48 8.34
CA THR A 63 8.47 5.38 8.46
C THR A 63 8.01 6.79 8.80
N TRP A 64 8.79 7.47 9.63
CA TRP A 64 8.67 8.91 9.85
C TRP A 64 9.61 9.65 8.89
N ILE A 65 9.06 10.54 8.08
CA ILE A 65 9.80 11.35 7.09
C ILE A 65 10.12 12.71 7.71
N ASP A 66 11.31 12.84 8.29
CA ASP A 66 11.74 14.04 9.03
C ASP A 66 11.63 15.33 8.21
N SER A 67 12.01 15.30 6.92
CA SER A 67 12.00 16.48 6.04
C SER A 67 10.60 17.00 5.75
N GLU A 68 9.59 16.13 5.79
CA GLU A 68 8.19 16.46 5.49
C GLU A 68 7.34 16.54 6.76
N ARG A 69 7.86 16.04 7.89
CA ARG A 69 7.15 15.90 9.16
C ARG A 69 5.87 15.07 9.01
N LEU A 70 5.97 13.97 8.26
CA LEU A 70 4.87 13.05 7.99
C LEU A 70 5.20 11.64 8.46
N PHE A 71 4.19 10.94 8.97
CA PHE A 71 4.18 9.49 9.04
C PHE A 71 3.74 8.95 7.69
N GLN A 72 4.51 8.01 7.15
CA GLN A 72 4.16 7.21 5.99
C GLN A 72 3.95 5.77 6.47
N LYS A 73 2.75 5.23 6.25
CA LYS A 73 2.47 3.80 6.44
C LYS A 73 2.10 3.19 5.11
N ILE A 74 2.87 2.19 4.69
CA ILE A 74 2.72 1.48 3.42
C ILE A 74 2.04 0.14 3.70
N TYR A 75 1.01 -0.15 2.90
CA TYR A 75 0.32 -1.43 2.84
C TYR A 75 0.66 -2.07 1.49
N GLU A 76 1.50 -3.10 1.52
CA GLU A 76 1.85 -3.87 0.33
C GLU A 76 0.81 -4.96 0.11
N VAL A 77 0.13 -4.91 -1.03
CA VAL A 77 -0.93 -5.84 -1.42
C VAL A 77 -0.56 -6.55 -2.70
N ARG A 78 -0.93 -7.83 -2.81
CA ARG A 78 -0.75 -8.60 -4.03
C ARG A 78 -2.10 -8.84 -4.69
N LEU A 79 -2.24 -8.36 -5.93
CA LEU A 79 -3.38 -8.66 -6.78
C LEU A 79 -3.05 -9.89 -7.64
N ILE A 80 -3.88 -10.92 -7.54
CA ILE A 80 -3.71 -12.24 -8.16
C ILE A 80 -4.88 -12.53 -9.11
#